data_AF-A0A7C2V7B6-F1
#
_entry.id   AF-A0A7C2V7B6-F1
#
_cell.length_a   1.000
_cell.length_b   1.000
_cell.length_c   1.000
_cell.angle_alpha   90.00
_cell.angle_beta   90.00
_cell.angle_gamma   90.00
#
_symmetry.space_group_name_H-M   'P 1'
#
loop_
_entity.id
_entity.type
_entity.pdbx_description
1 polymer ?
#
loop_
_entity_poly.entity_id
_entity_poly.type
_entity_poly.pdbx_seq_one_letter_code
_entity_poly.pdbx_strand_id
1 'polypeptide(L)'
;MARTSKVRRRTGRAQAKPSATNSKGKKKKALEDASRPSHLLDIAAEPAAQQQLKHYEEGMRLFQQQKFHKAKAEFERVLTGPSRELADRARVHLRICVQRIERPPVATPRTAEDHYHHGVAMMNLGRWDEARDHLERALKLAPKADHVIYALAALDCLTGEADAALEKLKRAIELRPENRYHARNDEDFAYLQEDPRFTELLYPEREASA
;
A
#
# COMPACT_ATOMS: atom_id res chain seq x y z
N MET A 1 14.44 48.63 37.20
CA MET A 1 15.50 49.67 37.12
C MET A 1 16.61 49.16 36.21
N ALA A 2 16.98 49.95 35.18
CA ALA A 2 18.31 50.09 34.54
C ALA A 2 19.10 48.81 34.13
N ARG A 3 19.76 48.70 32.96
CA ARG A 3 20.17 49.66 31.91
C ARG A 3 20.73 48.86 30.72
N THR A 4 20.22 49.16 29.52
CA THR A 4 20.93 49.44 28.26
C THR A 4 22.41 49.04 28.10
N SER A 5 22.80 48.47 26.96
CA SER A 5 23.64 49.19 25.96
C SER A 5 23.85 48.42 24.64
N LYS A 6 23.98 49.23 23.58
CA LYS A 6 23.90 48.97 22.14
C LYS A 6 25.18 49.54 21.52
N VAL A 7 25.90 48.81 20.66
CA VAL A 7 26.90 49.35 19.72
C VAL A 7 26.97 48.37 18.53
N ARG A 8 26.53 48.63 17.30
CA ARG A 8 26.77 49.65 16.25
C ARG A 8 27.99 49.36 15.35
N ARG A 9 27.65 49.14 14.07
CA ARG A 9 28.41 48.98 12.81
C ARG A 9 29.73 49.77 12.64
N ARG A 10 30.60 49.24 11.78
CA ARG A 10 31.45 49.95 10.77
C ARG A 10 31.97 48.91 9.75
N THR A 11 31.50 48.85 8.50
CA THR A 11 31.93 49.57 7.28
C THR A 11 33.44 49.58 7.01
N GLY A 12 33.87 48.86 5.98
CA GLY A 12 35.14 49.06 5.28
C GLY A 12 34.91 48.95 3.76
N ARG A 13 35.12 50.06 3.05
CA ARG A 13 35.13 50.20 1.58
C ARG A 13 36.41 50.97 1.22
N ALA A 14 37.18 50.47 0.27
CA ALA A 14 38.11 51.21 -0.61
C ALA A 14 38.41 50.27 -1.81
N GLN A 15 38.02 50.54 -3.07
CA GLN A 15 38.52 51.55 -4.05
C GLN A 15 40.03 51.37 -4.35
N ALA A 16 40.57 51.37 -5.58
CA ALA A 16 40.16 51.86 -6.91
C ALA A 16 41.06 51.19 -8.00
N LYS A 17 40.55 50.77 -9.17
CA LYS A 17 40.59 51.39 -10.54
C LYS A 17 41.95 51.24 -11.32
N PRO A 18 42.10 51.70 -12.59
CA PRO A 18 41.76 50.94 -13.81
C PRO A 18 42.88 51.00 -14.89
N SER A 19 42.74 50.31 -16.02
CA SER A 19 43.28 50.84 -17.29
C SER A 19 42.50 50.29 -18.49
N ALA A 20 41.99 51.23 -19.28
CA ALA A 20 41.38 51.00 -20.58
C ALA A 20 42.42 51.31 -21.65
N THR A 21 42.45 50.53 -22.73
CA THR A 21 42.77 51.08 -24.04
C THR A 21 41.84 50.47 -25.10
N ASN A 22 41.49 51.34 -26.02
CA ASN A 22 40.43 51.29 -27.01
C ASN A 22 41.05 50.93 -28.38
N SER A 23 40.36 50.16 -29.24
CA SER A 23 40.26 50.49 -30.67
C SER A 23 39.37 49.50 -31.44
N LYS A 24 38.48 50.09 -32.24
CA LYS A 24 37.63 49.45 -33.25
C LYS A 24 38.43 49.16 -34.52
N GLY A 25 38.14 48.07 -35.24
CA GLY A 25 38.67 47.90 -36.61
C GLY A 25 38.38 46.57 -37.33
N LYS A 26 37.21 46.48 -37.98
CA LYS A 26 36.90 45.81 -39.28
C LYS A 26 37.73 44.59 -39.79
N LYS A 27 37.02 43.45 -39.88
CA LYS A 27 36.74 42.58 -41.08
C LYS A 27 37.87 41.96 -41.96
N LYS A 28 37.70 40.63 -42.17
CA LYS A 28 38.11 39.72 -43.28
C LYS A 28 39.59 39.26 -43.22
N LYS A 29 40.00 38.02 -43.55
CA LYS A 29 39.45 36.95 -44.41
C LYS A 29 40.18 35.63 -44.08
N ALA A 30 39.45 34.51 -44.15
CA ALA A 30 39.87 33.14 -44.49
C ALA A 30 41.16 32.54 -43.88
N LEU A 31 40.96 31.49 -43.07
CA LEU A 31 41.64 30.20 -43.26
C LEU A 31 40.64 29.10 -42.94
N GLU A 32 40.25 28.38 -44.00
CA GLU A 32 39.49 27.14 -43.93
C GLU A 32 40.35 26.03 -43.32
N ASP A 33 39.69 25.27 -42.45
CA ASP A 33 39.55 23.81 -42.51
C ASP A 33 40.10 23.04 -41.30
N ALA A 34 39.40 21.94 -41.01
CA ALA A 34 39.52 20.99 -39.91
C ALA A 34 38.61 21.24 -38.69
N SER A 35 37.30 21.02 -38.85
CA SER A 35 36.50 20.32 -37.82
C SER A 35 35.22 19.71 -38.43
N ARG A 36 35.17 18.39 -38.34
CA ARG A 36 34.17 17.44 -38.86
C ARG A 36 32.71 17.88 -38.67
N PRO A 37 31.78 17.45 -39.56
CA PRO A 37 30.36 17.76 -39.40
C PRO A 37 29.79 17.06 -38.17
N SER A 38 29.28 17.85 -37.21
CA SER A 38 28.46 17.42 -36.08
C SER A 38 27.16 16.70 -36.48
N HIS A 39 26.81 16.76 -37.76
CA HIS A 39 25.54 16.27 -38.32
C HIS A 39 25.42 14.74 -38.40
N LEU A 40 26.52 13.98 -38.28
CA LEU A 40 26.50 12.50 -38.37
C LEU A 40 26.06 11.82 -37.06
N LEU A 41 26.26 12.46 -35.91
CA LEU A 41 25.81 11.95 -34.61
C LEU A 41 24.30 12.17 -34.41
N ASP A 42 23.73 13.21 -35.02
CA ASP A 42 22.30 13.52 -34.94
C ASP A 42 21.44 12.55 -35.78
N ILE A 43 21.90 12.17 -36.99
CA ILE A 43 21.14 11.28 -37.89
C ILE A 43 21.03 9.84 -37.34
N ALA A 44 22.04 9.35 -36.61
CA ALA A 44 21.99 8.03 -35.98
C ALA A 44 21.19 8.03 -34.66
N ALA A 45 21.08 9.18 -34.00
CA ALA A 45 20.28 9.35 -32.79
C ALA A 45 18.79 9.39 -33.07
N GLU A 46 18.34 9.83 -34.26
CA GLU A 46 16.92 9.90 -34.61
C GLU A 46 16.21 8.52 -34.62
N PRO A 47 16.73 7.47 -35.28
CA PRO A 47 16.12 6.13 -35.22
C PRO A 47 16.15 5.53 -33.82
N ALA A 48 17.24 5.75 -33.07
CA ALA A 48 17.41 5.23 -31.71
C ALA A 48 16.47 5.94 -30.71
N ALA A 49 16.30 7.25 -30.84
CA ALA A 49 15.35 8.03 -30.04
C ALA A 49 13.90 7.66 -30.37
N GLN A 50 13.58 7.41 -31.64
CA GLN A 50 12.25 6.97 -32.04
C GLN A 50 11.95 5.53 -31.59
N GLN A 51 12.94 4.65 -31.60
CA GLN A 51 12.82 3.31 -31.01
C GLN A 51 12.64 3.39 -29.49
N GLN A 52 13.38 4.26 -28.81
CA GLN A 52 13.24 4.50 -27.37
C GLN A 52 11.83 5.00 -27.02
N LEU A 53 11.27 5.90 -27.83
CA LEU A 53 9.89 6.38 -27.65
C LEU A 53 8.87 5.24 -27.80
N LYS A 54 9.03 4.36 -28.80
CA LYS A 54 8.15 3.19 -28.98
C LYS A 54 8.15 2.25 -27.77
N HIS A 55 9.33 1.98 -27.20
CA HIS A 55 9.43 1.18 -25.98
C HIS A 55 8.73 1.87 -24.80
N TYR A 56 8.82 3.19 -24.71
CA TYR A 56 8.13 3.95 -23.67
C TYR A 56 6.61 3.87 -23.81
N GLU A 57 6.09 4.06 -25.02
CA GLU A 57 4.65 3.96 -25.32
C GLU A 57 4.09 2.56 -25.02
N GLU A 58 4.80 1.50 -25.44
CA GLU A 58 4.38 0.13 -25.16
C GLU A 58 4.46 -0.20 -23.66
N GLY A 59 5.51 0.25 -22.98
CA GLY A 59 5.63 0.15 -21.53
C GLY A 59 4.45 0.81 -20.81
N MET A 60 4.05 2.00 -21.24
CA MET A 60 2.89 2.73 -20.71
C MET A 60 1.57 1.99 -21.00
N ARG A 61 1.40 1.43 -22.19
CA ARG A 61 0.21 0.62 -22.55
C ARG A 61 0.09 -0.62 -21.66
N LEU A 62 1.20 -1.33 -21.45
CA LEU A 62 1.25 -2.51 -20.57
C LEU A 62 1.04 -2.13 -19.10
N PHE A 63 1.55 -0.98 -18.67
CA PHE A 63 1.35 -0.44 -17.33
C PHE A 63 -0.13 -0.17 -17.04
N GLN A 64 -0.84 0.45 -17.98
CA GLN A 64 -2.29 0.70 -17.88
C GLN A 64 -3.09 -0.62 -17.83
N GLN A 65 -2.66 -1.64 -18.56
CA GLN A 65 -3.26 -2.99 -18.52
C GLN A 65 -2.88 -3.80 -17.27
N GLN A 66 -2.16 -3.21 -16.31
CA GLN A 66 -1.66 -3.87 -15.10
C GLN A 66 -0.71 -5.06 -15.34
N LYS A 67 -0.11 -5.15 -16.54
CA LYS A 67 0.87 -6.19 -16.89
C LYS A 67 2.27 -5.78 -16.44
N PHE A 68 2.47 -5.61 -15.13
CA PHE A 68 3.66 -4.97 -14.55
C PHE A 68 4.98 -5.67 -14.92
N HIS A 69 5.00 -6.99 -15.03
CA HIS A 69 6.20 -7.73 -15.46
C HIS A 69 6.63 -7.38 -16.89
N LYS A 70 5.68 -7.27 -17.83
CA LYS A 70 5.98 -6.92 -19.22
C LYS A 70 6.31 -5.42 -19.34
N ALA A 71 5.58 -4.57 -18.63
CA ALA A 71 5.83 -3.14 -18.59
C ALA A 71 7.23 -2.82 -18.05
N LYS A 72 7.68 -3.51 -16.99
CA LYS A 72 9.04 -3.41 -16.45
C LYS A 72 10.11 -3.62 -17.53
N ALA A 73 10.00 -4.71 -18.31
CA ALA A 73 10.96 -5.03 -19.34
C ALA A 73 11.05 -3.95 -20.44
N GLU A 74 9.92 -3.36 -20.84
CA GLU A 74 9.93 -2.25 -21.81
C GLU A 74 10.54 -0.98 -21.22
N PHE A 75 10.22 -0.62 -19.96
CA PHE A 75 10.83 0.54 -19.31
C PHE A 75 12.34 0.40 -19.13
N GLU A 76 12.85 -0.80 -18.85
CA GLU A 76 14.29 -1.07 -18.77
C GLU A 76 14.99 -0.80 -20.11
N ARG A 77 14.36 -1.15 -21.25
CA ARG A 77 14.86 -0.81 -22.59
C ARG A 77 14.84 0.69 -22.88
N VAL A 78 13.88 1.43 -22.30
CA VAL A 78 13.88 2.90 -22.41
C VAL A 78 15.09 3.51 -21.72
N LEU A 79 15.58 2.92 -20.62
CA LEU A 79 16.74 3.44 -19.88
C LEU A 79 18.05 3.34 -20.66
N THR A 80 18.14 2.43 -21.64
CA THR A 80 19.34 2.25 -22.46
C THR A 80 19.39 3.17 -23.68
N GLY A 81 18.34 3.94 -23.95
CA GLY A 81 18.26 4.83 -25.10
C GLY A 81 18.93 6.19 -24.90
N PRO A 82 19.10 6.96 -25.98
CA PRO A 82 19.87 8.22 -25.96
C PRO A 82 19.18 9.38 -25.23
N SER A 83 17.85 9.41 -25.16
CA SER A 83 17.10 10.48 -24.50
C SER A 83 17.02 10.29 -22.99
N ARG A 84 17.67 11.21 -22.26
CA ARG A 84 17.68 11.24 -20.80
C ARG A 84 16.31 11.55 -20.20
N GLU A 85 15.54 12.43 -20.83
CA GLU A 85 14.20 12.82 -20.34
C GLU A 85 13.23 11.64 -20.33
N LEU A 86 13.20 10.86 -21.42
CA LEU A 86 12.40 9.63 -21.49
C LEU A 86 12.88 8.59 -20.47
N ALA A 87 14.19 8.46 -20.26
CA ALA A 87 14.73 7.57 -19.26
C ALA A 87 14.29 7.97 -17.84
N ASP A 88 14.32 9.26 -17.51
CA ASP A 88 13.90 9.76 -16.19
C ASP A 88 12.39 9.52 -15.95
N ARG A 89 11.55 9.71 -16.97
CA ARG A 89 10.12 9.35 -16.90
C ARG A 89 9.91 7.85 -16.72
N ALA A 90 10.62 7.02 -17.49
CA ALA A 90 10.54 5.56 -17.40
C ALA A 90 10.96 5.04 -16.02
N ARG A 91 11.95 5.66 -15.35
CA ARG A 91 12.37 5.27 -13.98
C ARG A 91 11.24 5.35 -12.96
N VAL A 92 10.37 6.36 -13.06
CA VAL A 92 9.22 6.50 -12.15
C VAL A 92 8.26 5.33 -12.33
N HIS A 93 7.90 5.01 -13.57
CA HIS A 93 7.00 3.90 -13.88
C HIS A 93 7.62 2.53 -13.56
N LEU A 94 8.92 2.36 -13.82
CA LEU A 94 9.68 1.17 -13.47
C LEU A 94 9.64 0.91 -11.96
N ARG A 95 9.85 1.94 -11.13
CA ARG A 95 9.75 1.82 -9.68
C ARG A 95 8.37 1.33 -9.23
N ILE A 96 7.30 1.85 -9.84
CA ILE A 96 5.94 1.42 -9.53
C ILE A 96 5.71 -0.04 -9.98
N CYS A 97 6.24 -0.43 -11.15
CA CYS A 97 6.17 -1.82 -11.61
C CYS A 97 6.85 -2.77 -10.62
N VAL A 98 8.08 -2.45 -10.20
CA VAL A 98 8.84 -3.24 -9.23
C VAL A 98 8.06 -3.36 -7.92
N GLN A 99 7.56 -2.26 -7.38
CA GLN A 99 6.77 -2.27 -6.14
C GLN A 99 5.50 -3.14 -6.27
N ARG A 100 4.80 -3.10 -7.41
CA ARG A 100 3.59 -3.90 -7.63
C ARG A 100 3.88 -5.38 -7.88
N ILE A 101 5.04 -5.70 -8.44
CA ILE A 101 5.52 -7.09 -8.61
C ILE A 101 5.93 -7.67 -7.25
N GLU A 102 6.64 -6.89 -6.44
CA GLU A 102 7.14 -7.31 -5.13
C GLU A 102 6.06 -7.35 -4.06
N ARG A 103 4.94 -6.64 -4.25
CA ARG A 103 3.78 -6.78 -3.38
C ARG A 103 3.23 -8.20 -3.57
N PRO A 104 3.30 -9.09 -2.56
CA PRO A 104 2.75 -10.41 -2.70
C PRO A 104 1.28 -10.27 -3.07
N PRO A 105 0.74 -11.10 -3.98
CA PRO A 105 -0.69 -11.17 -4.17
C PRO A 105 -1.31 -11.38 -2.79
N VAL A 106 -2.31 -10.56 -2.43
CA VAL A 106 -3.07 -10.74 -1.19
C VAL A 106 -3.46 -12.21 -1.16
N ALA A 107 -2.96 -12.95 -0.17
CA ALA A 107 -3.14 -14.38 -0.11
C ALA A 107 -4.65 -14.64 -0.16
N THR A 108 -5.11 -15.25 -1.26
CA THR A 108 -6.51 -15.65 -1.38
C THR A 108 -6.80 -16.59 -0.22
N PRO A 109 -7.79 -16.31 0.64
CA PRO A 109 -8.12 -17.23 1.72
C PRO A 109 -8.47 -18.60 1.12
N ARG A 110 -7.82 -19.65 1.60
CA ARG A 110 -7.98 -21.02 1.08
C ARG A 110 -8.35 -22.02 2.15
N THR A 111 -7.85 -21.82 3.37
CA THR A 111 -8.15 -22.68 4.52
C THR A 111 -9.31 -22.11 5.33
N ALA A 112 -9.87 -22.92 6.23
CA ALA A 112 -10.86 -22.44 7.18
C ALA A 112 -10.28 -21.31 8.05
N GLU A 113 -9.02 -21.46 8.47
CA GLU A 113 -8.27 -20.50 9.28
C GLU A 113 -8.04 -19.17 8.54
N ASP A 114 -7.69 -19.21 7.25
CA ASP A 114 -7.54 -17.97 6.46
C ASP A 114 -8.86 -17.19 6.41
N HIS A 115 -9.96 -17.90 6.16
CA HIS A 115 -11.29 -17.32 6.13
C HIS A 115 -11.72 -16.81 7.51
N TYR A 116 -11.41 -17.53 8.58
CA TYR A 116 -11.65 -17.12 9.96
C TYR A 116 -10.90 -15.81 10.28
N HIS A 117 -9.58 -15.76 10.05
CA HIS A 117 -8.79 -14.58 10.32
C HIS A 117 -9.25 -13.37 9.51
N HIS A 118 -9.64 -13.57 8.25
CA HIS A 118 -10.20 -12.50 7.43
C HIS A 118 -11.56 -12.04 7.95
N GLY A 119 -12.43 -12.97 8.36
CA GLY A 119 -13.73 -12.69 8.95
C GLY A 119 -13.60 -11.84 10.21
N VAL A 120 -12.75 -12.24 11.15
CA VAL A 120 -12.45 -11.48 12.38
C VAL A 120 -11.87 -10.10 12.05
N ALA A 121 -10.97 -10.01 11.07
CA ALA A 121 -10.44 -8.71 10.64
C ALA A 121 -11.55 -7.80 10.09
N MET A 122 -12.53 -8.34 9.37
CA MET A 122 -13.69 -7.57 8.89
C MET A 122 -14.64 -7.18 10.02
N MET A 123 -14.84 -8.02 11.04
CA MET A 123 -15.60 -7.67 12.25
C MET A 123 -14.98 -6.45 12.95
N ASN A 124 -13.66 -6.48 13.16
CA ASN A 124 -12.94 -5.37 13.79
C ASN A 124 -13.01 -4.05 12.99
N LEU A 125 -13.26 -4.14 11.68
CA LEU A 125 -13.45 -2.98 10.80
C LEU A 125 -14.92 -2.56 10.67
N GLY A 126 -15.85 -3.23 11.34
CA GLY A 126 -17.29 -2.99 11.25
C GLY A 126 -17.92 -3.40 9.90
N ARG A 127 -17.23 -4.23 9.11
CA ARG A 127 -17.69 -4.71 7.80
C ARG A 127 -18.43 -6.04 7.97
N TRP A 128 -19.64 -5.96 8.52
CA TRP A 128 -20.41 -7.12 8.99
C TRP A 128 -20.76 -8.14 7.90
N ASP A 129 -21.18 -7.67 6.72
CA ASP A 129 -21.55 -8.57 5.61
C ASP A 129 -20.36 -9.39 5.11
N GLU A 130 -19.19 -8.76 5.01
CA GLU A 130 -17.97 -9.44 4.59
C GLU A 130 -17.42 -10.36 5.67
N ALA A 131 -17.53 -9.98 6.94
CA ALA A 131 -17.24 -10.86 8.05
C ALA A 131 -18.08 -12.15 7.97
N ARG A 132 -19.39 -12.00 7.74
CA ARG A 132 -20.32 -13.13 7.62
C ARG A 132 -19.93 -14.06 6.47
N ASP A 133 -19.72 -13.51 5.27
CA ASP A 133 -19.35 -14.30 4.09
C ASP A 133 -18.05 -15.10 4.31
N HIS A 134 -17.04 -14.49 4.95
CA HIS A 134 -15.80 -15.19 5.28
C HIS A 134 -16.00 -16.26 6.36
N LEU A 135 -16.67 -15.95 7.46
CA LEU A 135 -16.90 -16.90 8.54
C LEU A 135 -17.79 -18.08 8.12
N GLU A 136 -18.79 -17.85 7.26
CA GLU A 136 -19.61 -18.94 6.70
C GLU A 136 -18.81 -19.86 5.77
N ARG A 137 -17.87 -19.31 4.99
CA ARG A 137 -16.92 -20.13 4.20
C ARG A 137 -16.00 -20.93 5.12
N ALA A 138 -15.49 -20.33 6.18
CA ALA A 138 -14.69 -21.04 7.18
C ALA A 138 -15.48 -22.21 7.79
N LEU A 139 -16.76 -21.96 8.14
CA LEU A 139 -17.63 -22.99 8.70
C LEU A 139 -17.93 -24.12 7.70
N LYS A 140 -18.11 -23.80 6.42
CA LYS A 140 -18.29 -24.82 5.37
C LYS A 140 -17.05 -25.71 5.22
N LEU A 141 -15.86 -25.14 5.34
CA LEU A 141 -14.59 -25.87 5.27
C LEU A 141 -14.32 -26.69 6.53
N ALA A 142 -14.68 -26.18 7.71
CA ALA A 142 -14.51 -26.85 9.00
C ALA A 142 -15.81 -26.79 9.85
N PRO A 143 -16.80 -27.66 9.61
CA PRO A 143 -18.13 -27.58 10.24
C PRO A 143 -18.16 -27.76 11.77
N LYS A 144 -17.06 -28.21 12.37
CA LYS A 144 -16.92 -28.44 13.82
C LYS A 144 -15.82 -27.56 14.45
N ALA A 145 -15.35 -26.55 13.74
CA ALA A 145 -14.40 -25.58 14.29
C ALA A 145 -15.13 -24.68 15.29
N ASP A 146 -14.95 -24.96 16.58
CA ASP A 146 -15.62 -24.26 17.68
C ASP A 146 -15.36 -22.74 17.64
N HIS A 147 -14.12 -22.32 17.39
CA HIS A 147 -13.72 -20.92 17.25
C HIS A 147 -14.40 -20.19 16.08
N VAL A 148 -14.69 -20.87 14.96
CA VAL A 148 -15.43 -20.27 13.83
C VAL A 148 -16.90 -20.08 14.18
N ILE A 149 -17.51 -21.07 14.84
CA ILE A 149 -18.89 -21.01 15.30
C ILE A 149 -19.04 -19.91 16.37
N TYR A 150 -18.06 -19.80 17.26
CA TYR A 150 -17.97 -18.74 18.27
C TYR A 150 -17.90 -17.36 17.61
N ALA A 151 -17.03 -17.16 16.62
CA ALA A 151 -16.95 -15.87 15.91
C ALA A 151 -18.24 -15.52 15.17
N LEU A 152 -18.96 -16.50 14.62
CA LEU A 152 -20.30 -16.27 14.05
C LEU A 152 -21.33 -15.88 15.13
N ALA A 153 -21.24 -16.45 16.33
CA ALA A 153 -22.09 -16.05 17.45
C ALA A 153 -21.83 -14.61 17.88
N ALA A 154 -20.56 -14.22 17.99
CA ALA A 154 -20.15 -12.85 18.27
C ALA A 154 -20.64 -11.88 17.18
N LEU A 155 -20.46 -12.23 15.89
CA LEU A 155 -20.98 -11.44 14.77
C LEU A 155 -22.49 -11.28 14.83
N ASP A 156 -23.24 -12.36 15.08
CA ASP A 156 -24.69 -12.30 15.20
C ASP A 156 -25.11 -11.35 16.32
N CYS A 157 -24.46 -11.42 17.48
CA CYS A 157 -24.69 -10.51 18.60
C CYS A 157 -24.44 -9.05 18.22
N LEU A 158 -23.29 -8.76 17.61
CA LEU A 158 -22.93 -7.41 17.12
C LEU A 158 -23.92 -6.86 16.09
N THR A 159 -24.55 -7.73 15.31
CA THR A 159 -25.56 -7.36 14.30
C THR A 159 -27.01 -7.35 14.83
N GLY A 160 -27.22 -7.65 16.12
CA GLY A 160 -28.54 -7.64 16.76
C GLY A 160 -29.35 -8.93 16.63
N GLU A 161 -28.75 -10.00 16.10
CA GLU A 161 -29.38 -11.30 15.88
C GLU A 161 -29.24 -12.20 17.14
N ALA A 162 -29.85 -11.77 18.25
CA ALA A 162 -29.64 -12.36 19.58
C ALA A 162 -29.94 -13.87 19.66
N ASP A 163 -31.05 -14.32 19.06
CA ASP A 163 -31.42 -15.74 19.08
C ASP A 163 -30.41 -16.60 18.31
N ALA A 164 -29.95 -16.10 17.15
CA ALA A 164 -28.95 -16.79 16.35
C ALA A 164 -27.58 -16.84 17.06
N ALA A 165 -27.22 -15.76 17.77
CA ALA A 165 -26.01 -15.68 18.58
C ALA A 165 -26.01 -16.73 19.69
N LEU A 166 -27.10 -16.83 20.46
CA LEU A 166 -27.25 -17.79 21.55
C LEU A 166 -27.15 -19.24 21.08
N GLU A 167 -27.83 -19.58 19.98
CA GLU A 167 -27.78 -20.93 19.39
C GLU A 167 -26.36 -21.31 18.94
N LYS A 168 -25.66 -20.38 18.27
CA LYS A 168 -24.28 -20.62 17.82
C LYS A 168 -23.32 -20.69 19.00
N LEU A 169 -23.44 -19.80 19.98
CA LEU A 169 -22.60 -19.81 21.17
C LEU A 169 -22.78 -21.12 21.95
N LYS A 170 -24.02 -21.60 22.08
CA LYS A 170 -24.31 -22.89 22.71
C LYS A 170 -23.60 -24.02 22.00
N ARG A 171 -23.70 -24.07 20.67
CA ARG A 171 -22.99 -25.07 19.87
C ARG A 171 -21.46 -24.98 20.02
N ALA A 172 -20.90 -23.77 20.08
CA ALA A 172 -19.47 -23.58 20.31
C ALA A 172 -19.04 -24.10 21.70
N ILE A 173 -19.86 -23.89 22.72
CA ILE A 173 -19.65 -24.39 24.09
C ILE A 173 -19.78 -25.92 24.17
N GLU A 174 -20.74 -26.51 23.46
CA GLU A 174 -20.88 -27.97 23.37
C GLU A 174 -19.66 -28.63 22.72
N LEU A 175 -19.04 -27.97 21.74
CA LEU A 175 -17.82 -28.45 21.10
C LEU A 175 -16.58 -28.24 21.98
N ARG A 176 -16.50 -27.10 22.67
CA ARG A 176 -15.45 -26.76 23.64
C ARG A 176 -16.00 -25.98 24.82
N PRO A 177 -16.13 -26.60 26.00
CA PRO A 177 -16.65 -25.95 27.20
C PRO A 177 -15.89 -24.70 27.63
N GLU A 178 -14.61 -24.58 27.26
CA GLU A 178 -13.76 -23.42 27.55
C GLU A 178 -14.30 -22.11 26.97
N ASN A 179 -15.10 -22.21 25.89
CA ASN A 179 -15.79 -21.07 25.29
C ASN A 179 -16.71 -20.32 26.26
N ARG A 180 -17.17 -20.96 27.35
CA ARG A 180 -17.88 -20.25 28.43
C ARG A 180 -17.00 -19.18 29.07
N TYR A 181 -15.73 -19.49 29.34
CA TYR A 181 -14.82 -18.54 29.97
C TYR A 181 -14.45 -17.40 29.03
N HIS A 182 -14.34 -17.68 27.72
CA HIS A 182 -14.14 -16.67 26.70
C HIS A 182 -15.34 -15.72 26.63
N ALA A 183 -16.55 -16.25 26.45
CA ALA A 183 -17.77 -15.44 26.29
C ALA A 183 -18.12 -14.58 27.52
N ARG A 184 -17.75 -15.00 28.73
CA ARG A 184 -17.93 -14.18 29.96
C ARG A 184 -17.17 -12.85 29.92
N ASN A 185 -16.03 -12.82 29.23
CA ASN A 185 -15.12 -11.67 29.22
C ASN A 185 -15.05 -10.97 27.87
N ASP A 186 -15.93 -11.34 26.94
CA ASP A 186 -15.88 -10.91 25.55
C ASP A 186 -16.92 -9.80 25.32
N GLU A 187 -16.44 -8.62 24.93
CA GLU A 187 -17.26 -7.43 24.73
C GLU A 187 -18.21 -7.56 23.53
N ASP A 188 -17.91 -8.48 22.59
CA ASP A 188 -18.79 -8.74 21.44
C ASP A 188 -20.17 -9.28 21.88
N PHE A 189 -20.25 -9.85 23.08
CA PHE A 189 -21.51 -10.32 23.69
C PHE A 189 -22.15 -9.31 24.66
N ALA A 190 -21.71 -8.06 24.69
CA ALA A 190 -22.24 -7.05 25.61
C ALA A 190 -23.77 -6.91 25.53
N TYR A 191 -24.35 -7.02 24.32
CA TYR A 191 -25.81 -6.93 24.13
C TYR A 191 -26.60 -8.12 24.69
N LEU A 192 -25.95 -9.24 25.01
CA LEU A 192 -26.58 -10.42 25.61
C LEU A 192 -26.42 -10.49 27.12
N GLN A 193 -25.64 -9.60 27.75
CA GLN A 193 -25.37 -9.66 29.20
C GLN A 193 -26.64 -9.58 30.05
N GLU A 194 -27.66 -8.87 29.57
CA GLU A 194 -28.96 -8.74 30.23
C GLU A 194 -29.95 -9.88 29.88
N ASP A 195 -29.61 -10.74 28.91
CA ASP A 195 -30.45 -11.89 28.54
C ASP A 195 -30.22 -13.05 29.53
N PRO A 196 -31.27 -13.51 30.26
CA PRO A 196 -31.15 -14.62 31.20
C PRO A 196 -30.63 -15.91 30.55
N ARG A 197 -30.95 -16.14 29.27
CA ARG A 197 -30.50 -17.32 28.52
C ARG A 197 -28.99 -17.32 28.32
N PHE A 198 -28.39 -16.14 28.14
CA PHE A 198 -26.94 -15.99 28.06
C PHE A 198 -26.29 -16.32 29.40
N THR A 199 -26.86 -15.83 30.50
CA THR A 199 -26.36 -16.14 31.86
C THR A 199 -26.40 -17.63 32.14
N GLU A 200 -27.51 -18.30 31.86
CA GLU A 200 -27.65 -19.77 32.01
C GLU A 200 -26.63 -20.52 31.13
N LEU A 201 -26.42 -20.03 29.90
CA LEU A 201 -25.45 -20.58 28.98
C LEU A 201 -24.00 -20.38 29.43
N LEU A 202 -23.69 -19.43 30.31
CA LEU A 202 -22.34 -19.24 30.83
C LEU A 202 -22.14 -19.90 32.19
N TYR A 203 -23.18 -20.02 33.01
CA TYR A 203 -23.15 -20.57 34.36
C TYR A 203 -24.22 -21.65 34.48
N PRO A 204 -23.97 -22.85 33.93
CA PRO A 204 -24.90 -23.94 34.13
C PRO A 204 -24.90 -24.22 35.63
N GLU A 205 -26.09 -24.26 36.26
CA GLU A 205 -26.17 -24.62 37.68
C GLU A 205 -25.32 -25.87 37.90
N ARG A 206 -24.46 -25.86 38.94
CA ARG A 206 -23.58 -26.98 39.27
C ARG A 206 -24.41 -28.24 39.11
N GLU A 207 -24.07 -29.10 38.16
CA GLU A 207 -24.64 -30.44 38.10
C GLU A 207 -24.62 -30.97 39.53
N ALA A 208 -25.82 -31.31 40.01
CA ALA A 208 -26.09 -31.80 41.33
C ALA A 208 -25.10 -32.92 41.66
N SER A 209 -23.98 -32.57 42.26
CA SER A 209 -23.03 -33.51 42.85
C SER A 209 -23.52 -33.76 44.26
N ALA A 210 -24.55 -34.61 44.33
CA ALA A 210 -24.87 -35.42 45.48
C ALA A 210 -24.01 -36.70 45.43
#